data_AF-Q876H6-F1
#
_entry.id   AF-Q876H6-F1
#
_cell.length_a   1.000
_cell.length_b   1.000
_cell.length_c   1.000
_cell.angle_alpha   90.00
_cell.angle_beta   90.00
_cell.angle_gamma   90.00
#
_symmetry.space_group_name_H-M   'P 1'
#
loop_
_entity.id
_entity.type
_entity.pdbx_description
1 polymer ?
#
loop_
_entity_poly.entity_id
_entity_poly.type
_entity_poly.pdbx_seq_one_letter_code
_entity_poly.pdbx_strand_id
1 'polypeptide(L)'
;MLLVSLLAPLVTSEGLDSRIKPSSKKGASPPTKPSLWKTTEFKFYYLVFLVAVPLMFRAGLQASSLDNPNYTRYERLLSQGWLFGRKVDNSDSQYRFFRDNFVLLSALMIAHTSIKRIVIYSTNISKLRFDLIFGLIFLVAAHGVNSIRILGHMLILYTISHSLKNHRKIATIIIWAYGISTLFINDNFRSYPFGSVCSLLSPLDNWYRGIIPRWDVFFNFTLLRVLSYNLDFL
;
A
#
# COMPACT_ATOMS: atom_id res chain seq x y z
N MET A 1 11.85 4.63 37.14
CA MET A 1 11.18 5.89 36.76
C MET A 1 11.48 6.31 35.32
N LEU A 2 12.75 6.37 34.90
CA LEU A 2 13.18 6.85 33.57
C LEU A 2 12.53 6.13 32.36
N LEU A 3 12.41 4.80 32.40
CA LEU A 3 11.84 4.04 31.28
C LEU A 3 10.33 4.27 31.13
N VAL A 4 9.61 4.34 32.25
CA VAL A 4 8.15 4.58 32.27
C VAL A 4 7.85 5.99 31.78
N SER A 5 8.64 7.00 32.17
CA SER A 5 8.50 8.37 31.64
C SER A 5 8.83 8.47 30.14
N LEU A 6 9.74 7.62 29.64
CA LEU A 6 10.10 7.60 28.21
C LEU A 6 9.03 6.92 27.35
N LEU A 7 8.37 5.90 27.91
CA LEU A 7 7.38 5.07 27.21
C LEU A 7 5.94 5.55 27.40
N ALA A 8 5.64 6.27 28.48
CA ALA A 8 4.29 6.78 28.76
C ALA A 8 3.69 7.58 27.60
N PRO A 9 4.43 8.51 26.93
CA PRO A 9 3.89 9.24 25.78
C PRO A 9 3.63 8.36 24.55
N LEU A 10 4.16 7.14 24.49
CA LEU A 10 3.93 6.23 23.35
C LEU A 10 2.64 5.43 23.51
N VAL A 11 2.08 5.36 24.72
CA VAL A 11 0.90 4.54 25.04
C VAL A 11 -0.28 5.40 25.47
N THR A 12 -0.04 6.64 25.90
CA THR A 12 -1.13 7.58 26.19
C THR A 12 -1.81 8.04 24.91
N SER A 13 -3.14 8.15 24.97
CA SER A 13 -3.98 8.67 23.89
C SER A 13 -3.50 10.03 23.38
N GLU A 14 -3.01 10.87 24.29
CA GLU A 14 -2.48 12.21 24.01
C GLU A 14 -1.17 12.20 23.19
N GLY A 15 -0.31 11.20 23.39
CA GLY A 15 0.92 11.07 22.63
C GLY A 15 0.76 10.31 21.31
N LEU A 16 -0.28 9.48 21.20
CA LEU A 16 -0.68 8.81 19.96
C LEU A 16 -1.45 9.75 18.99
N ASP A 17 -2.26 10.68 19.49
CA ASP A 17 -2.93 11.69 18.67
C ASP A 17 -2.91 13.07 19.33
N SER A 18 -2.12 13.98 18.75
CA SER A 18 -1.97 15.35 19.22
C SER A 18 -3.25 16.20 19.13
N ARG A 19 -4.30 15.70 18.43
CA ARG A 19 -5.63 16.33 18.35
C ARG A 19 -6.51 16.03 19.57
N ILE A 20 -6.14 15.05 20.41
CA ILE A 20 -6.88 14.65 21.62
C ILE A 20 -6.59 15.58 22.81
N LYS A 21 -5.74 16.60 22.64
CA LYS A 21 -5.55 17.62 23.69
C LYS A 21 -6.91 18.22 24.07
N PRO A 22 -7.34 18.12 25.34
CA PRO A 22 -8.65 18.59 25.73
C PRO A 22 -8.73 20.11 25.51
N SER A 23 -9.58 20.53 24.57
CA SER A 23 -10.04 21.92 24.51
C SER A 23 -10.84 22.19 25.79
N SER A 24 -10.63 23.32 26.46
CA SER A 24 -11.27 23.66 27.75
C SER A 24 -12.79 23.87 27.69
N LYS A 25 -13.44 23.48 26.58
CA LYS A 25 -14.90 23.49 26.47
C LYS A 25 -15.46 22.26 27.17
N LYS A 26 -16.03 22.48 28.36
CA LYS A 26 -16.94 21.57 29.08
C LYS A 26 -18.17 21.24 28.20
N GLY A 27 -18.01 20.37 27.23
CA GLY A 27 -19.09 19.60 26.63
C GLY A 27 -18.81 18.14 26.98
N ALA A 28 -19.72 17.49 27.70
CA ALA A 28 -19.59 16.08 28.01
C ALA A 28 -19.36 15.30 26.71
N SER A 29 -18.15 14.75 26.53
CA SER A 29 -17.86 13.84 25.44
C SER A 29 -18.86 12.68 25.52
N PRO A 30 -19.48 12.27 24.40
CA PRO A 30 -20.37 11.12 24.42
C PRO A 30 -19.60 9.91 24.98
N PRO A 31 -20.21 9.12 25.88
CA PRO A 31 -19.53 7.99 26.50
C PRO A 31 -18.98 7.09 25.40
N THR A 32 -17.68 6.78 25.47
CA THR A 32 -17.01 5.86 24.56
C THR A 32 -17.74 4.52 24.61
N LYS A 33 -18.18 4.03 23.44
CA LYS A 33 -18.84 2.72 23.35
C LYS A 33 -17.91 1.64 23.93
N PRO A 34 -18.44 0.72 24.74
CA PRO A 34 -17.63 -0.36 25.31
C PRO A 34 -17.08 -1.25 24.19
N SER A 35 -15.95 -1.91 24.45
CA SER A 35 -15.30 -2.76 23.45
C SER A 35 -16.19 -3.95 23.07
N LEU A 36 -16.37 -4.17 21.78
CA LEU A 36 -17.23 -5.25 21.25
C LEU A 36 -16.55 -6.63 21.31
N TRP A 37 -15.33 -6.71 21.83
CA TRP A 37 -14.48 -7.91 21.79
C TRP A 37 -15.06 -9.08 22.60
N LYS A 38 -15.90 -8.78 23.59
CA LYS A 38 -16.52 -9.76 24.48
C LYS A 38 -17.92 -10.20 24.03
N THR A 39 -18.48 -9.61 22.96
CA THR A 39 -19.80 -9.99 22.48
C THR A 39 -19.79 -11.44 21.98
N THR A 40 -20.94 -12.10 22.04
CA THR A 40 -21.12 -13.46 21.53
C THR A 40 -20.84 -13.53 20.02
N GLU A 41 -21.28 -12.52 19.28
CA GLU A 41 -20.99 -12.35 17.85
C GLU A 41 -19.47 -12.31 17.59
N PHE A 42 -18.72 -11.49 18.33
CA PHE A 42 -17.29 -11.37 18.11
C PHE A 42 -16.51 -12.63 18.54
N LYS A 43 -16.97 -13.32 19.59
CA LYS A 43 -16.47 -14.66 19.95
C LYS A 43 -16.71 -15.69 18.85
N PHE A 44 -17.86 -15.63 18.17
CA PHE A 44 -18.13 -16.46 17.01
C PHE A 44 -17.16 -16.15 15.85
N TYR A 45 -16.87 -14.87 15.57
CA TYR A 45 -15.86 -14.51 14.58
C TYR A 45 -14.47 -15.04 14.93
N TYR A 46 -14.08 -15.04 16.20
CA TYR A 46 -12.83 -15.69 16.62
C TYR A 46 -12.83 -17.19 16.35
N LEU A 47 -13.92 -17.89 16.64
CA LEU A 47 -14.04 -19.32 16.35
C LEU A 47 -13.93 -19.57 14.85
N VAL A 48 -14.67 -18.82 14.03
CA VAL A 48 -14.59 -18.90 12.57
C VAL A 48 -13.17 -18.65 12.10
N PHE A 49 -12.48 -17.63 12.62
CA PHE A 49 -11.09 -17.33 12.26
C PHE A 49 -10.15 -18.48 12.62
N LEU A 50 -10.26 -19.04 13.83
CA LEU A 50 -9.44 -20.16 14.30
C LEU A 50 -9.66 -21.45 13.50
N VAL A 51 -10.80 -21.61 12.84
CA VAL A 51 -11.09 -22.75 11.97
C VAL A 51 -10.70 -22.45 10.52
N ALA A 52 -11.18 -21.33 9.98
CA ALA A 52 -11.01 -20.97 8.58
C ALA A 52 -9.55 -20.72 8.22
N VAL A 53 -8.77 -20.01 9.06
CA VAL A 53 -7.38 -19.68 8.73
C VAL A 53 -6.49 -20.93 8.64
N PRO A 54 -6.50 -21.86 9.62
CA PRO A 54 -5.79 -23.14 9.45
C PRO A 54 -6.26 -23.95 8.25
N LEU A 55 -7.56 -23.95 7.93
CA LEU A 55 -8.08 -24.60 6.73
C LEU A 55 -7.56 -23.95 5.44
N MET A 56 -7.44 -22.62 5.38
CA MET A 56 -6.83 -21.91 4.25
C MET A 56 -5.36 -22.32 4.06
N PHE A 57 -4.59 -22.40 5.15
CA PHE A 57 -3.21 -22.89 5.09
C PHE A 57 -3.15 -24.34 4.62
N ARG A 58 -3.99 -25.22 5.17
CA ARG A 58 -4.07 -26.62 4.77
C ARG A 58 -4.44 -26.76 3.29
N ALA A 59 -5.40 -25.99 2.80
CA ALA A 59 -5.82 -26.00 1.41
C ALA A 59 -4.66 -25.61 0.47
N GLY A 60 -3.93 -24.54 0.80
CA GLY A 60 -2.74 -24.14 0.02
C GLY A 60 -1.61 -25.18 0.05
N LEU A 61 -1.39 -25.82 1.20
CA LEU A 61 -0.40 -26.89 1.34
C LEU A 61 -0.79 -28.13 0.53
N GLN A 62 -2.06 -28.53 0.56
CA GLN A 62 -2.57 -29.66 -0.22
C GLN A 62 -2.55 -29.35 -1.72
N ALA A 63 -2.93 -28.13 -2.12
CA ALA A 63 -2.91 -27.70 -3.51
C ALA A 63 -1.50 -27.75 -4.10
N SER A 64 -0.46 -27.41 -3.32
CA SER A 64 0.94 -27.46 -3.74
C SER A 64 1.64 -28.80 -3.44
N SER A 65 0.93 -29.81 -2.92
CA SER A 65 1.53 -31.11 -2.58
C SER A 65 1.81 -31.95 -3.83
N LEU A 66 2.87 -32.75 -3.76
CA LEU A 66 3.19 -33.77 -4.76
C LEU A 66 2.06 -34.80 -4.92
N ASP A 67 1.28 -35.02 -3.86
CA ASP A 67 0.14 -35.95 -3.84
C ASP A 67 -1.08 -35.44 -4.62
N ASN A 68 -1.07 -34.19 -5.09
CA ASN A 68 -2.18 -33.66 -5.86
C ASN A 68 -2.20 -34.31 -7.27
N PRO A 69 -3.31 -34.94 -7.70
CA PRO A 69 -3.39 -35.59 -9.01
C PRO A 69 -3.13 -34.63 -10.19
N ASN A 70 -3.33 -33.33 -9.99
CA ASN A 70 -3.06 -32.31 -11.01
C ASN A 70 -1.65 -31.71 -10.93
N TYR A 71 -0.80 -32.14 -9.99
CA TYR A 71 0.49 -31.51 -9.70
C TYR A 71 1.38 -31.33 -10.94
N THR A 72 1.46 -32.37 -11.79
CA THR A 72 2.27 -32.35 -13.03
C THR A 72 1.87 -31.24 -14.01
N ARG A 73 0.62 -30.75 -13.96
CA ARG A 73 0.14 -29.70 -14.87
C ARG A 73 0.68 -28.30 -14.52
N TYR A 74 0.88 -28.03 -13.24
CA TYR A 74 1.27 -26.71 -12.75
C TYR A 74 2.61 -26.71 -11.99
N GLU A 75 3.28 -27.85 -11.84
CA GLU A 75 4.59 -27.96 -11.18
C GLU A 75 5.59 -26.93 -11.75
N ARG A 76 5.58 -26.73 -13.07
CA ARG A 76 6.46 -25.76 -13.76
C ARG A 76 6.24 -24.29 -13.35
N LEU A 77 5.09 -23.98 -12.76
CA LEU A 77 4.73 -22.65 -12.27
C LEU A 77 5.14 -22.44 -10.81
N LEU A 78 5.44 -23.52 -10.09
CA LEU A 78 5.88 -23.46 -8.71
C LEU A 78 7.39 -23.23 -8.65
N SER A 79 7.81 -22.36 -7.74
CA SER A 79 9.22 -22.11 -7.46
C SER A 79 9.64 -22.73 -6.13
N GLN A 80 10.92 -23.02 -5.97
CA GLN A 80 11.43 -23.47 -4.68
C GLN A 80 11.18 -22.40 -3.60
N GLY A 81 10.46 -22.77 -2.54
CA GLY A 81 10.11 -21.88 -1.44
C GLY A 81 11.01 -22.02 -0.22
N TRP A 82 10.82 -21.12 0.74
CA TRP A 82 11.54 -21.12 2.03
C TRP A 82 10.92 -22.05 3.08
N LEU A 83 9.69 -22.53 2.85
CA LEU A 83 8.93 -23.29 3.82
C LEU A 83 9.23 -24.79 3.72
N PHE A 84 10.15 -25.26 4.56
CA PHE A 84 10.51 -26.68 4.71
C PHE A 84 10.85 -27.40 3.40
N GLY A 85 11.50 -26.70 2.46
CA GLY A 85 11.90 -27.28 1.17
C GLY A 85 10.74 -27.54 0.19
N ARG A 86 9.52 -27.05 0.48
CA ARG A 86 8.37 -27.20 -0.43
C ARG A 86 8.43 -26.20 -1.57
N LYS A 87 7.92 -26.61 -2.74
CA LYS A 87 7.64 -25.66 -3.83
C LYS A 87 6.41 -24.83 -3.48
N VAL A 88 6.44 -23.54 -3.80
CA VAL A 88 5.38 -22.58 -3.52
C VAL A 88 5.00 -21.83 -4.79
N ASP A 89 3.75 -21.35 -4.84
CA ASP A 89 3.33 -20.45 -5.89
C ASP A 89 3.97 -19.06 -5.69
N ASN A 90 4.72 -18.64 -6.70
CA ASN A 90 5.41 -17.35 -6.76
C ASN A 90 5.17 -16.65 -8.11
N SER A 91 4.02 -16.93 -8.72
CA SER A 91 3.60 -16.34 -10.00
C SER A 91 3.30 -14.84 -9.89
N ASP A 92 2.70 -14.40 -8.79
CA ASP A 92 2.37 -12.99 -8.55
C ASP A 92 3.63 -12.13 -8.38
N SER A 93 3.85 -11.20 -9.31
CA SER A 93 5.06 -10.36 -9.31
C SER A 93 5.15 -9.38 -8.13
N GLN A 94 4.03 -8.91 -7.58
CA GLN A 94 4.04 -7.94 -6.47
C GLN A 94 4.45 -8.64 -5.17
N TYR A 95 3.77 -9.73 -4.85
CA TYR A 95 4.06 -10.49 -3.65
C TYR A 95 5.40 -11.20 -3.75
N ARG A 96 5.78 -11.68 -4.95
CA ARG A 96 7.13 -12.20 -5.20
C ARG A 96 8.19 -11.15 -4.87
N PHE A 97 8.08 -9.96 -5.45
CA PHE A 97 9.06 -8.89 -5.21
C PHE A 97 9.21 -8.57 -3.72
N PHE A 98 8.08 -8.45 -2.99
CA PHE A 98 8.11 -8.20 -1.55
C PHE A 98 8.81 -9.32 -0.77
N ARG A 99 8.46 -10.59 -1.05
CA ARG A 99 9.03 -11.75 -0.35
C ARG A 99 10.52 -11.91 -0.62
N ASP A 100 10.91 -11.84 -1.88
CA ASP A 100 12.30 -12.02 -2.31
C ASP A 100 13.21 -10.91 -1.75
N ASN A 101 12.66 -9.71 -1.53
CA ASN A 101 13.39 -8.56 -1.00
C ASN A 101 13.03 -8.23 0.46
N PHE A 102 12.42 -9.16 1.21
CA PHE A 102 11.87 -8.88 2.54
C PHE A 102 12.92 -8.29 3.50
N VAL A 103 14.13 -8.86 3.51
CA VAL A 103 15.23 -8.37 4.36
C VAL A 103 15.67 -6.97 3.95
N LEU A 104 15.82 -6.72 2.65
CA LEU A 104 16.21 -5.42 2.11
C LEU A 104 15.15 -4.35 2.41
N LEU A 105 13.87 -4.66 2.21
CA LEU A 105 12.76 -3.77 2.52
C LEU A 105 12.65 -3.49 4.03
N SER A 106 12.92 -4.49 4.87
CA SER A 106 12.98 -4.32 6.33
C SER A 106 14.12 -3.39 6.75
N ALA A 107 15.31 -3.57 6.19
CA ALA A 107 16.45 -2.70 6.42
C ALA A 107 16.17 -1.26 5.95
N LEU A 108 15.56 -1.10 4.77
CA LEU A 108 15.15 0.20 4.25
C LEU A 108 14.13 0.90 5.16
N MET A 109 13.16 0.16 5.71
CA MET A 109 12.18 0.70 6.67
C MET A 109 12.84 1.21 7.95
N ILE A 110 13.80 0.45 8.51
CA ILE A 110 14.56 0.86 9.69
C ILE A 110 15.41 2.10 9.37
N ALA A 111 16.07 2.12 8.20
CA ALA A 111 16.86 3.26 7.76
C ALA A 111 15.98 4.51 7.59
N HIS A 112 14.86 4.41 6.89
CA HIS A 112 13.91 5.51 6.68
C HIS A 112 13.41 6.09 8.02
N THR A 113 12.96 5.23 8.94
CA THR A 113 12.43 5.67 10.24
C THR A 113 13.52 6.32 11.11
N SER A 114 14.74 5.80 11.07
CA SER A 114 15.90 6.39 11.75
C SER A 114 16.28 7.76 11.19
N ILE A 115 16.41 7.87 9.86
CA ILE A 115 16.70 9.12 9.15
C ILE A 115 15.62 10.16 9.45
N LYS A 116 14.34 9.78 9.34
CA LYS A 116 13.20 10.65 9.66
C LYS A 116 13.33 11.23 11.06
N ARG A 117 13.61 10.38 12.05
CA ARG A 117 13.74 10.80 13.45
C ARG A 117 14.90 11.76 13.66
N ILE A 118 16.06 11.46 13.07
CA ILE A 118 17.25 12.31 13.17
C ILE A 118 16.99 13.67 12.50
N VAL A 119 16.43 13.69 11.29
CA VAL A 119 16.17 14.94 10.56
C VAL A 119 15.15 15.82 11.28
N ILE A 120 14.05 15.26 11.78
CA ILE A 120 13.04 16.03 12.52
C ILE A 120 13.59 16.55 13.86
N TYR A 121 14.48 15.80 14.50
CA TYR A 121 15.10 16.23 15.76
C TYR A 121 16.15 17.32 15.53
N SER A 122 16.99 17.17 14.51
CA SER A 122 18.12 18.06 14.22
C SER A 122 17.75 19.30 13.40
N THR A 123 16.57 19.31 12.76
CA THR A 123 16.11 20.41 11.88
C THR A 123 14.68 20.81 12.20
N ASN A 124 14.26 22.00 11.79
CA ASN A 124 12.88 22.48 11.94
C ASN A 124 11.94 22.03 10.79
N ILE A 125 12.29 20.97 10.06
CA ILE A 125 11.45 20.46 8.97
C ILE A 125 10.22 19.77 9.55
N SER A 126 9.02 20.13 9.08
CA SER A 126 7.80 19.45 9.51
C SER A 126 7.76 18.01 8.98
N LYS A 127 7.15 17.11 9.76
CA LYS A 127 7.02 15.68 9.42
C LYS A 127 6.45 15.48 8.01
N LEU A 128 5.42 16.25 7.66
CA LEU A 128 4.77 16.22 6.34
C LEU A 128 5.73 16.57 5.21
N ARG A 129 6.56 17.62 5.37
CA ARG A 129 7.52 18.03 4.33
C ARG A 129 8.59 16.96 4.14
N PHE A 130 9.10 16.40 5.23
CA PHE A 130 10.04 15.29 5.15
C PHE A 130 9.44 14.09 4.41
N ASP A 131 8.24 13.65 4.81
CA ASP A 131 7.57 12.49 4.21
C ASP A 131 7.27 12.71 2.71
N LEU A 132 6.87 13.92 2.33
CA LEU A 132 6.64 14.28 0.94
C LEU A 132 7.93 14.21 0.11
N ILE A 133 9.02 14.84 0.59
CA ILE A 133 10.30 14.87 -0.12
C ILE A 133 10.88 13.46 -0.23
N PHE A 134 10.95 12.72 0.89
CA PHE A 134 11.45 11.36 0.89
C PHE A 134 10.58 10.45 0.00
N GLY A 135 9.25 10.59 0.06
CA GLY A 135 8.32 9.84 -0.75
C GLY A 135 8.52 10.07 -2.25
N LEU A 136 8.74 11.32 -2.67
CA LEU A 136 9.04 11.65 -4.07
C LEU A 136 10.39 11.06 -4.52
N ILE A 137 11.43 11.18 -3.70
CA ILE A 137 12.74 10.57 -3.97
C ILE A 137 12.60 9.05 -4.10
N PHE A 138 11.89 8.41 -3.15
CA PHE A 138 11.67 6.97 -3.17
C PHE A 138 10.86 6.52 -4.38
N LEU A 139 9.83 7.28 -4.78
CA LEU A 139 9.03 6.99 -5.96
C LEU A 139 9.87 7.02 -7.25
N VAL A 140 10.73 8.04 -7.41
CA VAL A 140 11.63 8.15 -8.55
C VAL A 140 12.73 7.09 -8.50
N ALA A 141 13.26 6.77 -7.33
CA ALA A 141 14.23 5.67 -7.20
C ALA A 141 13.60 4.32 -7.57
N ALA A 142 12.39 4.03 -7.08
CA ALA A 142 11.71 2.77 -7.32
C ALA A 142 11.24 2.62 -8.78
N HIS A 143 10.67 3.66 -9.38
CA HIS A 143 9.99 3.57 -10.68
C HIS A 143 10.57 4.47 -11.78
N GLY A 144 11.58 5.29 -11.47
CA GLY A 144 12.28 6.11 -12.46
C GLY A 144 11.35 7.07 -13.19
N VAL A 145 11.47 7.14 -14.51
CA VAL A 145 10.59 7.92 -15.39
C VAL A 145 9.12 7.51 -15.26
N ASN A 146 8.83 6.25 -14.95
CA ASN A 146 7.44 5.77 -14.81
C ASN A 146 6.72 6.39 -13.60
N SER A 147 7.46 7.01 -12.68
CA SER A 147 6.87 7.84 -11.61
C SER A 147 5.96 8.94 -12.17
N ILE A 148 6.27 9.48 -13.35
CA ILE A 148 5.45 10.48 -14.06
C ILE A 148 4.10 9.88 -14.44
N ARG A 149 4.05 8.63 -14.91
CA ARG A 149 2.79 7.93 -15.25
C ARG A 149 1.93 7.71 -14.00
N ILE A 150 2.55 7.24 -12.92
CA ILE A 150 1.88 7.03 -11.63
C ILE A 150 1.26 8.34 -11.13
N LEU A 151 2.06 9.41 -11.06
CA LEU A 151 1.60 10.73 -10.63
C LEU A 151 0.53 11.30 -11.57
N GLY A 152 0.65 11.07 -12.87
CA GLY A 152 -0.34 11.45 -13.87
C GLY A 152 -1.71 10.81 -13.61
N HIS A 153 -1.76 9.49 -13.39
CA HIS A 153 -3.01 8.83 -13.03
C HIS A 153 -3.60 9.33 -11.70
N MET A 154 -2.74 9.52 -10.68
CA MET A 154 -3.18 10.07 -9.39
C MET A 154 -3.77 11.47 -9.54
N LEU A 155 -3.13 12.33 -10.34
CA LEU A 155 -3.58 13.69 -10.61
C LEU A 155 -4.91 13.71 -11.36
N ILE A 156 -5.08 12.85 -12.37
CA ILE A 156 -6.34 12.74 -13.12
C ILE A 156 -7.47 12.31 -12.19
N LEU A 157 -7.28 11.24 -11.42
CA LEU A 157 -8.27 10.77 -10.44
C LEU A 157 -8.62 11.84 -9.41
N TYR A 158 -7.62 12.54 -8.87
CA TYR A 158 -7.82 13.64 -7.92
C TYR A 158 -8.61 14.80 -8.56
N THR A 159 -8.27 15.16 -9.79
CA THR A 159 -8.93 16.27 -10.49
C THR A 159 -10.39 15.96 -10.81
N ILE A 160 -10.70 14.71 -11.19
CA ILE A 160 -12.08 14.27 -11.43
C ILE A 160 -12.92 14.42 -10.16
N SER A 161 -12.44 13.93 -9.02
CA SER A 161 -13.19 14.00 -7.75
C SER A 161 -13.43 15.44 -7.30
N HIS A 162 -12.41 16.30 -7.40
CA HIS A 162 -12.52 17.69 -6.95
C HIS A 162 -13.34 18.58 -7.91
N SER A 163 -13.27 18.34 -9.22
CA SER A 163 -14.03 19.11 -10.20
C SER A 163 -15.50 18.73 -10.23
N LEU A 164 -15.83 17.46 -10.00
CA LEU A 164 -17.21 16.94 -10.04
C LEU A 164 -17.82 16.74 -8.64
N LYS A 165 -17.26 17.36 -7.61
CA LYS A 165 -17.72 17.22 -6.21
C LYS A 165 -19.21 17.49 -6.01
N ASN A 166 -19.80 18.40 -6.80
CA ASN A 166 -21.22 18.74 -6.74
C ASN A 166 -22.12 17.67 -7.40
N HIS A 167 -21.54 16.75 -8.18
CA HIS A 167 -22.24 15.70 -8.94
C HIS A 167 -21.76 14.31 -8.52
N ARG A 168 -21.88 13.99 -7.23
CA ARG A 168 -21.36 12.76 -6.58
C ARG A 168 -21.58 11.47 -7.38
N LYS A 169 -22.78 11.23 -7.90
CA LYS A 169 -23.10 10.01 -8.67
C LYS A 169 -22.27 9.91 -9.95
N ILE A 170 -22.20 11.01 -10.70
CA ILE A 170 -21.43 11.09 -11.95
C ILE A 170 -19.95 10.96 -11.65
N ALA A 171 -19.45 11.68 -10.64
CA ALA A 171 -18.06 11.59 -10.20
C ALA A 171 -17.66 10.15 -9.83
N THR A 172 -18.51 9.45 -9.06
CA THR A 172 -18.29 8.06 -8.66
C THR A 172 -18.19 7.14 -9.90
N ILE A 173 -19.13 7.25 -10.84
CA ILE A 173 -19.13 6.43 -12.07
C ILE A 173 -17.86 6.67 -12.88
N ILE A 174 -17.49 7.94 -13.11
CA ILE A 174 -16.31 8.30 -13.91
C ILE A 174 -15.03 7.81 -13.23
N ILE A 175 -14.90 7.96 -11.92
CA ILE A 175 -13.73 7.52 -11.16
C ILE A 175 -13.55 6.00 -11.24
N TRP A 176 -14.64 5.23 -11.10
CA TRP A 176 -14.59 3.77 -11.27
C TRP A 176 -14.29 3.36 -12.71
N ALA A 177 -14.95 3.98 -13.70
CA ALA A 177 -14.71 3.71 -15.11
C ALA A 177 -13.26 3.99 -15.49
N TYR A 178 -12.71 5.13 -15.06
CA TYR A 178 -11.30 5.47 -15.26
C TYR A 178 -10.39 4.49 -14.54
N GLY A 179 -10.64 4.21 -13.25
CA GLY A 179 -9.83 3.29 -12.46
C GLY A 179 -9.72 1.90 -13.09
N ILE A 180 -10.84 1.30 -13.50
CA ILE A 180 -10.85 0.02 -14.22
C ILE A 180 -10.09 0.14 -15.54
N SER A 181 -10.30 1.22 -16.30
CA SER A 181 -9.58 1.46 -17.56
C SER A 181 -8.07 1.54 -17.37
N THR A 182 -7.58 2.12 -16.26
CA THR A 182 -6.14 2.19 -15.99
C THR A 182 -5.49 0.81 -15.85
N LEU A 183 -6.20 -0.22 -15.40
CA LEU A 183 -5.67 -1.58 -15.31
C LEU A 183 -5.29 -2.11 -16.71
N PHE A 184 -6.18 -1.91 -17.69
CA PHE A 184 -5.96 -2.34 -19.07
C PHE A 184 -4.95 -1.45 -19.80
N ILE A 185 -5.03 -0.14 -19.62
CA ILE A 185 -4.10 0.81 -20.24
C ILE A 185 -2.68 0.55 -19.74
N ASN A 186 -2.49 0.35 -18.45
CA ASN A 186 -1.15 0.20 -17.88
C ASN A 186 -0.50 -1.12 -18.27
N ASP A 187 -1.26 -2.22 -18.36
CA ASP A 187 -0.69 -3.50 -18.82
C ASP A 187 -0.28 -3.44 -20.30
N ASN A 188 -1.10 -2.82 -21.15
CA ASN A 188 -0.81 -2.69 -22.58
C ASN A 188 0.30 -1.67 -22.90
N PHE A 189 0.36 -0.55 -22.17
CA PHE A 189 1.28 0.57 -22.44
C PHE A 189 2.43 0.69 -21.43
N ARG A 190 2.73 -0.39 -20.69
CA ARG A 190 3.73 -0.38 -19.60
C ARG A 190 5.11 0.16 -19.99
N SER A 191 5.55 -0.14 -21.21
CA SER A 191 6.88 0.21 -21.75
C SER A 191 6.78 1.11 -22.95
N TYR A 192 5.64 1.78 -23.12
CA TYR A 192 5.44 2.69 -24.23
C TYR A 192 6.41 3.88 -24.10
N PRO A 193 7.16 4.25 -25.14
CA PRO A 193 8.03 5.41 -25.08
C PRO A 193 7.20 6.69 -24.88
N PHE A 194 7.74 7.65 -24.15
CA PHE A 194 7.15 8.97 -23.98
C PHE A 194 7.28 9.82 -25.24
N GLY A 195 8.36 9.63 -26.03
CA GLY A 195 8.58 10.36 -27.28
C GLY A 195 7.50 10.13 -28.34
N SER A 196 6.83 8.97 -28.31
CA SER A 196 5.70 8.68 -29.20
C SER A 196 4.36 9.28 -28.74
N VAL A 197 4.26 9.72 -27.47
CA VAL A 197 3.11 10.49 -26.98
C VAL A 197 3.30 11.97 -27.31
N CYS A 198 4.50 12.50 -27.03
CA CYS A 198 4.88 13.85 -27.37
C CYS A 198 6.38 13.89 -27.66
N SER A 199 6.78 14.43 -28.80
CA SER A 199 8.19 14.52 -29.21
C SER A 199 9.07 15.26 -28.20
N LEU A 200 8.51 16.23 -27.48
CA LEU A 200 9.18 16.96 -26.40
C LEU A 200 9.64 16.05 -25.25
N LEU A 201 8.94 14.94 -25.02
CA LEU A 201 9.24 14.00 -23.94
C LEU A 201 10.23 12.91 -24.37
N SER A 202 10.68 12.89 -25.64
CA SER A 202 11.66 11.93 -26.16
C SER A 202 12.94 11.78 -25.33
N PRO A 203 13.53 12.86 -24.73
CA PRO A 203 14.69 12.72 -23.86
C PRO A 203 14.45 11.80 -22.64
N LEU A 204 13.21 11.69 -22.17
CA LEU A 204 12.85 10.83 -21.04
C LEU A 204 12.98 9.33 -21.36
N ASP A 205 12.95 8.93 -22.63
CA ASP A 205 13.00 7.52 -23.02
C ASP A 205 14.35 6.85 -22.71
N ASN A 206 15.41 7.67 -22.65
CA ASN A 206 16.76 7.26 -22.30
C ASN A 206 17.07 7.37 -20.80
N TRP A 207 16.13 7.89 -20.01
CA TRP A 207 16.35 8.10 -18.59
C TRP A 207 16.08 6.82 -17.76
N TYR A 208 16.45 6.89 -16.49
CA TYR A 208 16.42 5.76 -15.56
C TYR A 208 15.00 5.23 -15.38
N ARG A 209 14.78 3.94 -15.67
CA ARG A 209 13.45 3.29 -15.66
C ARG A 209 13.00 2.79 -14.28
N GLY A 210 13.81 3.00 -13.24
CA GLY A 210 13.53 2.53 -11.87
C GLY A 210 14.15 1.17 -11.57
N ILE A 211 14.26 0.87 -10.26
CA ILE A 211 14.68 -0.44 -9.75
C ILE A 211 13.61 -1.49 -10.08
N ILE A 212 12.34 -1.09 -10.05
CA ILE A 212 11.17 -1.95 -10.20
C ILE A 212 10.57 -1.73 -11.60
N PRO A 213 10.84 -2.62 -12.57
CA PRO A 213 10.41 -2.41 -13.96
C PRO A 213 8.89 -2.52 -14.15
N ARG A 214 8.21 -3.36 -13.34
CA ARG A 214 6.76 -3.61 -13.40
C ARG A 214 5.96 -2.60 -12.56
N TRP A 215 6.14 -1.32 -12.86
CA TRP A 215 5.46 -0.22 -12.16
C TRP A 215 3.92 -0.32 -12.22
N ASP A 216 3.41 -0.86 -13.33
CA ASP A 216 1.99 -1.07 -13.63
C ASP A 216 1.32 -1.97 -12.59
N VAL A 217 2.00 -3.03 -12.15
CA VAL A 217 1.42 -3.95 -11.17
C VAL A 217 1.35 -3.29 -9.80
N PHE A 218 2.42 -2.62 -9.36
CA PHE A 218 2.45 -1.87 -8.09
C PHE A 218 1.45 -0.72 -8.04
N PHE A 219 1.16 -0.10 -9.18
CA PHE A 219 0.16 0.95 -9.29
C PHE A 219 -1.23 0.49 -8.83
N ASN A 220 -1.59 -0.79 -8.93
CA ASN A 220 -2.90 -1.30 -8.51
C ASN A 220 -3.22 -0.99 -7.03
N PHE A 221 -2.22 -1.07 -6.13
CA PHE A 221 -2.43 -0.68 -4.73
C PHE A 221 -2.62 0.82 -4.56
N THR A 222 -1.87 1.61 -5.32
CA THR A 222 -2.02 3.07 -5.34
C THR A 222 -3.39 3.47 -5.86
N LEU A 223 -3.86 2.82 -6.93
CA LEU A 223 -5.19 3.02 -7.49
C LEU A 223 -6.27 2.79 -6.44
N LEU A 224 -6.26 1.65 -5.74
CA LEU A 224 -7.24 1.36 -4.70
C LEU A 224 -7.23 2.40 -3.57
N ARG A 225 -6.05 2.87 -3.16
CA ARG A 225 -5.92 3.93 -2.13
C ARG A 225 -6.50 5.26 -2.60
N VAL A 226 -6.23 5.65 -3.84
CA VAL A 226 -6.74 6.91 -4.41
C VAL A 226 -8.25 6.83 -4.63
N LEU A 227 -8.77 5.66 -5.07
CA LEU A 227 -10.20 5.41 -5.17
C LEU A 227 -10.88 5.55 -3.81
N SER A 228 -10.34 4.91 -2.77
CA SER A 228 -10.87 5.05 -1.40
C SER A 228 -10.91 6.51 -0.95
N TYR A 229 -9.79 7.23 -1.07
CA TYR A 229 -9.72 8.65 -0.73
C TYR A 229 -10.75 9.49 -1.49
N ASN A 230 -10.88 9.26 -2.80
CA ASN A 230 -11.81 10.01 -3.64
C ASN A 230 -13.27 9.74 -3.28
N LEU A 231 -13.62 8.50 -2.94
CA LEU A 231 -14.97 8.13 -2.53
C LEU A 231 -15.31 8.66 -1.13
N ASP A 232 -14.33 8.75 -0.23
CA ASP A 232 -14.48 9.39 1.08
C ASP A 232 -14.63 10.92 0.96
N PHE A 233 -14.00 11.52 -0.05
CA PHE A 233 -14.11 12.96 -0.33
C PHE A 233 -15.46 13.37 -0.93
N LEU A 234 -16.03 12.54 -1.82
CA LEU A 234 -17.32 12.76 -2.48
C LEU A 234 -18.52 12.50 -1.55
#